data_AF-A0A951Z2T6-F1
#
_entry.id   AF-A0A951Z2T6-F1
#
_cell.length_a   1.000
_cell.length_b   1.000
_cell.length_c   1.000
_cell.angle_alpha   90.00
_cell.angle_beta   90.00
_cell.angle_gamma   90.00
#
_symmetry.space_group_name_H-M   'P 1'
#
loop_
_entity.id
_entity.type
_entity.pdbx_description
1 polymer ?
#
loop_
_entity_poly.entity_id
_entity_poly.type
_entity_poly.pdbx_seq_one_letter_code
_entity_poly.pdbx_strand_id
1 'polypeptide(L)'
;MSTPPPFEPLPDEPRKKGPKIWLWVILGVVVICCGGFAYFANAVRNMFNSGGVGAMTGCLLAYEGIYQGLEDYAKEHDGKLPPADTWQVELKPFYEKYVTAKAEKMENPFFEIAVAKADEPWGCVQGGKLISGMAYNSDVAGKVLADLPSKSETVLVFEIKEPAMNAHMAYVAQPFAESPKLKGPNAEADNRGWLELTADGETSLMGKSGKRKEVNADFGGIE
;
A
#
# COMPACT_ATOMS: atom_id res chain seq x y z
N MET A 1 93.28 -43.66 -6.27
CA MET A 1 91.86 -43.69 -5.85
C MET A 1 91.29 -42.32 -6.17
N SER A 2 90.40 -42.24 -7.13
CA SER A 2 89.81 -40.99 -7.61
C SER A 2 88.56 -40.69 -6.79
N THR A 3 88.51 -39.53 -6.14
CA THR A 3 87.34 -39.02 -5.41
C THR A 3 86.22 -38.70 -6.40
N PRO A 4 84.96 -39.12 -6.17
CA PRO A 4 83.86 -38.75 -7.06
C PRO A 4 83.55 -37.24 -6.94
N PRO A 5 83.04 -36.60 -8.01
CA PRO A 5 82.73 -35.17 -8.00
C PRO A 5 81.64 -34.85 -6.98
N PRO A 6 81.65 -33.66 -6.36
CA PRO A 6 80.59 -33.24 -5.45
C PRO A 6 79.26 -33.13 -6.20
N PHE A 7 78.19 -33.62 -5.59
CA PHE A 7 76.82 -33.39 -6.06
C PHE A 7 76.49 -31.89 -5.93
N GLU A 8 76.18 -31.24 -7.05
CA GLU A 8 75.55 -29.92 -7.04
C GLU A 8 74.09 -30.05 -6.56
N PRO A 9 73.61 -29.27 -5.58
CA PRO A 9 72.19 -29.21 -5.29
C PRO A 9 71.46 -28.58 -6.48
N LEU A 10 70.41 -29.24 -6.97
CA LEU A 10 69.54 -28.68 -7.99
C LEU A 10 68.93 -27.35 -7.48
N PRO A 11 68.79 -26.33 -8.34
CA PRO A 11 68.13 -25.09 -7.96
C PRO A 11 66.67 -25.38 -7.56
N ASP A 12 66.27 -24.90 -6.38
CA ASP A 12 64.88 -24.96 -5.93
C ASP A 12 63.98 -24.26 -6.95
N GLU A 13 63.08 -25.01 -7.61
CA GLU A 13 62.09 -24.41 -8.50
C GLU A 13 61.21 -23.44 -7.70
N PRO A 14 60.94 -22.22 -8.21
CA PRO A 14 60.09 -21.27 -7.51
C PRO A 14 58.66 -21.84 -7.40
N ARG A 15 58.25 -22.17 -6.17
CA ARG A 15 56.87 -22.60 -5.85
C ARG A 15 55.88 -21.58 -6.41
N LYS A 16 55.17 -21.94 -7.49
CA LYS A 16 54.09 -21.13 -8.04
C LYS A 16 53.03 -20.89 -6.96
N LYS A 17 52.89 -19.64 -6.52
CA LYS A 17 51.79 -19.23 -5.65
C LYS A 17 50.48 -19.39 -6.43
N GLY A 18 49.75 -20.47 -6.17
CA GLY A 18 48.40 -20.67 -6.68
C GLY A 18 47.47 -19.51 -6.29
N PRO A 19 46.33 -19.34 -6.97
CA PRO A 19 45.37 -18.29 -6.64
C PRO A 19 45.01 -18.39 -5.16
N LYS A 20 45.07 -17.25 -4.45
CA LYS A 20 44.87 -17.19 -3.00
C LYS A 20 43.44 -17.65 -2.68
N ILE A 21 43.26 -18.94 -2.37
CA ILE A 21 41.96 -19.56 -2.02
C ILE A 21 41.21 -18.75 -0.95
N TRP A 22 41.95 -18.09 -0.05
CA TRP A 22 41.42 -17.16 0.94
C TRP A 22 40.60 -15.99 0.38
N LEU A 23 40.92 -15.48 -0.82
CA LEU A 23 40.13 -14.43 -1.49
C LEU A 23 38.75 -14.96 -1.90
N TRP A 24 38.66 -16.22 -2.33
CA TRP A 24 37.39 -16.87 -2.66
C TRP A 24 36.57 -17.22 -1.42
N VAL A 25 37.24 -17.57 -0.31
CA VAL A 25 36.57 -17.81 0.98
C VAL A 25 36.01 -16.50 1.55
N ILE A 26 36.78 -15.41 1.54
CA ILE A 26 36.30 -14.09 1.98
C ILE A 26 35.18 -13.59 1.07
N LEU A 27 35.32 -13.72 -0.26
CA LEU A 27 34.26 -13.37 -1.20
C LEU A 27 33.00 -14.22 -0.97
N GLY A 28 33.15 -15.52 -0.72
CA GLY A 28 32.03 -16.40 -0.39
C GLY A 28 31.32 -16.00 0.90
N VAL A 29 32.07 -15.68 1.95
CA VAL A 29 31.50 -15.21 3.23
C VAL A 29 30.82 -13.85 3.08
N VAL A 30 31.40 -12.91 2.31
CA VAL A 30 30.79 -11.59 2.05
C VAL A 30 29.54 -11.72 1.20
N VAL A 31 29.54 -12.58 0.17
CA VAL A 31 28.35 -12.83 -0.66
C VAL A 31 27.25 -13.53 0.14
N ILE A 32 27.57 -14.47 1.03
CA ILE A 32 26.57 -15.14 1.88
C ILE A 32 26.06 -14.20 2.98
N CYS A 33 26.94 -13.43 3.62
CA CYS A 33 26.57 -12.52 4.71
C CYS A 33 25.82 -11.27 4.20
N CYS A 34 26.39 -10.55 3.22
CA CYS A 34 25.79 -9.33 2.69
C CYS A 34 24.75 -9.63 1.60
N GLY A 35 25.00 -10.61 0.72
CA GLY A 35 24.05 -11.00 -0.30
C GLY A 35 22.86 -11.79 0.26
N GLY A 36 23.08 -12.62 1.29
CA GLY A 36 22.00 -13.28 2.02
C GLY A 36 21.11 -12.30 2.78
N PHE A 37 21.69 -11.29 3.43
CA PHE A 37 20.92 -10.23 4.09
C PHE A 37 20.16 -9.37 3.07
N ALA A 38 20.78 -8.97 1.97
CA ALA A 38 20.11 -8.23 0.91
C ALA A 38 18.96 -9.03 0.27
N TYR A 39 19.16 -10.33 0.03
CA TYR A 39 18.13 -11.23 -0.47
C TYR A 39 16.98 -11.38 0.53
N PHE A 40 17.29 -11.59 1.81
CA PHE A 40 16.27 -11.69 2.87
C PHE A 40 15.50 -10.38 3.04
N ALA A 41 16.18 -9.24 3.07
CA ALA A 41 15.54 -7.92 3.12
C ALA A 41 14.65 -7.67 1.89
N ASN A 42 15.07 -8.07 0.70
CA ASN A 42 14.26 -7.95 -0.52
C ASN A 42 13.08 -8.94 -0.53
N ALA A 43 13.24 -10.14 0.02
CA ALA A 43 12.16 -11.12 0.17
C ALA A 43 11.11 -10.64 1.19
N VAL A 44 11.55 -10.06 2.32
CA VAL A 44 10.68 -9.41 3.31
C VAL A 44 9.97 -8.23 2.66
N ARG A 45 10.69 -7.32 2.01
CA ARG A 45 10.11 -6.17 1.30
C ARG A 45 9.08 -6.61 0.25
N ASN A 46 9.38 -7.62 -0.55
CA ASN A 46 8.41 -8.16 -1.51
C ASN A 46 7.22 -8.82 -0.82
N MET A 47 7.40 -9.52 0.31
CA MET A 47 6.30 -10.11 1.08
C MET A 47 5.37 -9.05 1.69
N PHE A 48 5.91 -7.91 2.14
CA PHE A 48 5.12 -6.81 2.67
C PHE A 48 4.50 -5.92 1.57
N ASN A 49 5.19 -5.72 0.44
CA ASN A 49 4.68 -4.96 -0.71
C ASN A 49 3.65 -5.73 -1.55
N SER A 50 3.78 -7.05 -1.63
CA SER A 50 2.78 -7.92 -2.24
C SER A 50 1.72 -8.37 -1.24
N GLY A 51 2.02 -8.23 0.06
CA GLY A 51 1.13 -8.49 1.16
C GLY A 51 0.04 -7.42 1.28
N GLY A 52 -1.13 -7.84 1.71
CA GLY A 52 -2.32 -7.02 1.85
C GLY A 52 -2.18 -5.81 2.77
N VAL A 53 -1.11 -5.77 3.56
CA VAL A 53 -0.88 -4.75 4.57
C VAL A 53 -0.69 -3.37 3.93
N GLY A 54 0.37 -3.15 3.15
CA GLY A 54 0.64 -1.85 2.51
C GLY A 54 -0.46 -1.44 1.51
N ALA A 55 -1.09 -2.43 0.86
CA ALA A 55 -2.21 -2.20 -0.05
C ALA A 55 -3.45 -1.67 0.68
N MET A 56 -3.81 -2.24 1.85
CA MET A 56 -4.91 -1.73 2.66
C MET A 56 -4.57 -0.38 3.30
N THR A 57 -3.31 -0.16 3.72
CA THR A 57 -2.89 1.15 4.22
C THR A 57 -3.16 2.23 3.18
N GLY A 58 -2.76 2.00 1.93
CA GLY A 58 -2.94 2.96 0.84
C GLY A 58 -4.41 3.24 0.55
N CYS A 59 -5.24 2.20 0.55
CA CYS A 59 -6.70 2.35 0.44
C CYS A 59 -7.27 3.24 1.55
N LEU A 60 -6.97 2.92 2.81
CA LEU A 60 -7.54 3.62 3.96
C LEU A 60 -7.03 5.06 4.04
N LEU A 61 -5.77 5.29 3.66
CA LEU A 61 -5.22 6.63 3.52
C LEU A 61 -5.94 7.45 2.44
N ALA A 62 -6.32 6.82 1.32
CA ALA A 62 -7.13 7.49 0.31
C ALA A 62 -8.52 7.86 0.86
N TYR A 63 -9.21 6.95 1.57
CA TYR A 63 -10.50 7.26 2.19
C TYR A 63 -10.40 8.39 3.23
N GLU A 64 -9.38 8.35 4.09
CA GLU A 64 -9.13 9.41 5.08
C GLU A 64 -8.87 10.76 4.39
N GLY A 65 -8.07 10.76 3.31
CA GLY A 65 -7.81 11.95 2.51
C GLY A 65 -9.06 12.49 1.81
N ILE A 66 -9.94 11.61 1.33
CA ILE A 66 -11.23 12.01 0.77
C ILE A 66 -12.13 12.62 1.84
N TYR A 67 -12.24 12.01 3.02
CA TYR A 67 -13.06 12.55 4.11
C TYR A 67 -12.58 13.94 4.52
N GLN A 68 -11.27 14.11 4.71
CA GLN A 68 -10.69 15.41 5.02
C GLN A 68 -10.90 16.42 3.90
N GLY A 69 -10.82 15.99 2.64
CA GLY A 69 -11.17 16.82 1.50
C GLY A 69 -12.64 17.25 1.51
N LEU A 70 -13.57 16.35 1.82
CA LEU A 70 -15.00 16.68 1.94
C LEU A 70 -15.26 17.68 3.08
N GLU A 71 -14.60 17.52 4.23
CA GLU A 71 -14.70 18.46 5.35
C GLU A 71 -14.14 19.84 4.97
N ASP A 72 -12.97 19.90 4.33
CA ASP A 72 -12.35 21.16 3.93
C ASP A 72 -13.13 21.86 2.81
N TYR A 73 -13.61 21.11 1.81
CA TYR A 73 -14.53 21.63 0.80
C TYR A 73 -15.80 22.19 1.44
N ALA A 74 -16.41 21.45 2.38
CA ALA A 74 -17.61 21.92 3.07
C ALA A 74 -17.34 23.22 3.86
N LYS A 75 -16.16 23.39 4.49
CA LYS A 75 -15.80 24.64 5.17
C LYS A 75 -15.73 25.83 4.20
N GLU A 76 -15.28 25.60 2.97
CA GLU A 76 -15.15 26.63 1.93
C GLU A 76 -16.46 26.90 1.16
N HIS A 77 -17.43 25.98 1.22
CA HIS A 77 -18.67 26.00 0.43
C HIS A 77 -19.96 25.97 1.29
N ASP A 78 -20.04 26.79 2.34
CA ASP A 78 -21.22 26.93 3.20
C ASP A 78 -21.74 25.61 3.79
N GLY A 79 -20.83 24.70 4.14
CA GLY A 79 -21.13 23.38 4.68
C GLY A 79 -21.56 22.34 3.64
N LYS A 80 -21.61 22.69 2.35
CA LYS A 80 -22.10 21.81 1.28
C LYS A 80 -21.04 20.85 0.81
N LEU A 81 -21.48 19.64 0.51
CA LEU A 81 -20.68 18.64 -0.18
C LEU A 81 -20.57 18.94 -1.68
N PRO A 82 -19.50 18.46 -2.36
CA PRO A 82 -19.28 18.78 -3.76
C PRO A 82 -20.36 18.17 -4.69
N PRO A 83 -20.49 18.70 -5.92
CA PRO A 83 -21.31 18.08 -6.95
C PRO A 83 -20.83 16.68 -7.30
N ALA A 84 -21.76 15.77 -7.61
CA ALA A 84 -21.43 14.37 -7.91
C ALA A 84 -20.57 14.21 -9.17
N ASP A 85 -20.83 15.00 -10.22
CA ASP A 85 -20.15 14.81 -11.51
C ASP A 85 -18.68 15.27 -11.51
N THR A 86 -18.29 16.09 -10.52
CA THR A 86 -16.96 16.72 -10.45
C THR A 86 -16.23 16.47 -9.13
N TRP A 87 -16.75 15.61 -8.26
CA TRP A 87 -16.28 15.49 -6.87
C TRP A 87 -14.77 15.24 -6.74
N GLN A 88 -14.14 14.38 -7.55
CA GLN A 88 -12.69 14.16 -7.45
C GLN A 88 -11.91 15.39 -7.89
N VAL A 89 -12.40 16.11 -8.91
CA VAL A 89 -11.76 17.34 -9.41
C VAL A 89 -11.80 18.44 -8.36
N GLU A 90 -12.95 18.62 -7.72
CA GLU A 90 -13.17 19.60 -6.65
C GLU A 90 -12.32 19.26 -5.41
N LEU A 91 -12.22 17.97 -5.07
CA LEU A 91 -11.49 17.51 -3.89
C LEU A 91 -9.99 17.35 -4.12
N LYS A 92 -9.53 17.31 -5.37
CA LYS A 92 -8.13 17.10 -5.76
C LYS A 92 -7.12 17.89 -4.92
N PRO A 93 -7.22 19.22 -4.77
CA PRO A 93 -6.20 19.99 -4.03
C PRO A 93 -6.12 19.59 -2.55
N PHE A 94 -7.24 19.22 -1.93
CA PHE A 94 -7.30 18.79 -0.54
C PHE A 94 -6.74 17.37 -0.37
N TYR A 95 -7.15 16.48 -1.27
CA TYR A 95 -6.70 15.09 -1.31
C TYR A 95 -5.18 14.99 -1.46
N GLU A 96 -4.61 15.68 -2.45
CA GLU A 96 -3.17 15.65 -2.73
C GLU A 96 -2.36 16.17 -1.54
N LYS A 97 -2.78 17.30 -0.95
CA LYS A 97 -2.16 17.87 0.24
C LYS A 97 -2.18 16.89 1.42
N TYR A 98 -3.31 16.23 1.65
CA TYR A 98 -3.48 15.31 2.77
C TYR A 98 -2.65 14.03 2.59
N VAL A 99 -2.85 13.36 1.46
CA VAL A 99 -2.22 12.07 1.16
C VAL A 99 -0.70 12.22 1.11
N THR A 100 -0.18 13.30 0.51
CA THR A 100 1.27 13.55 0.48
C THR A 100 1.82 13.73 1.89
N ALA A 101 1.21 14.61 2.69
CA ALA A 101 1.68 14.91 4.05
C ALA A 101 1.62 13.70 5.00
N LYS A 102 0.64 12.80 4.81
CA LYS A 102 0.53 11.56 5.60
C LYS A 102 1.43 10.44 5.05
N ALA A 103 1.55 10.29 3.74
CA ALA A 103 2.45 9.30 3.14
C ALA A 103 3.91 9.56 3.53
N GLU A 104 4.35 10.83 3.53
CA GLU A 104 5.69 11.23 4.01
C GLU A 104 5.94 10.82 5.47
N LYS A 105 4.92 10.93 6.34
CA LYS A 105 5.01 10.52 7.75
C LYS A 105 5.01 9.01 7.96
N MET A 106 4.46 8.27 6.99
CA MET A 106 4.37 6.81 7.03
C MET A 106 5.45 6.13 6.19
N GLU A 107 6.44 6.89 5.67
CA GLU A 107 7.56 6.31 4.94
C GLU A 107 8.22 5.20 5.75
N ASN A 108 8.28 4.01 5.15
CA ASN A 108 8.84 2.84 5.80
C ASN A 108 9.86 2.17 4.85
N PRO A 109 11.09 1.88 5.31
CA PRO A 109 12.09 1.23 4.47
C PRO A 109 11.71 -0.19 4.03
N PHE A 110 10.74 -0.81 4.71
CA PHE A 110 10.29 -2.19 4.47
C PHE A 110 9.09 -2.30 3.53
N PHE A 111 8.26 -1.27 3.39
CA PHE A 111 7.12 -1.31 2.49
C PHE A 111 6.73 0.04 1.91
N GLU A 112 6.17 0.01 0.70
CA GLU A 112 5.65 1.17 0.00
C GLU A 112 4.13 1.24 0.18
N ILE A 113 3.65 2.40 0.62
CA ILE A 113 2.22 2.70 0.70
C ILE A 113 1.81 3.27 -0.67
N ALA A 114 1.22 2.44 -1.51
CA ALA A 114 0.75 2.86 -2.82
C ALA A 114 -0.63 3.51 -2.69
N VAL A 115 -0.73 4.78 -3.10
CA VAL A 115 -1.99 5.52 -3.14
C VAL A 115 -2.27 5.93 -4.59
N ALA A 116 -3.55 5.98 -4.97
CA ALA A 116 -3.95 6.50 -6.27
C ALA A 116 -3.49 7.96 -6.40
N LYS A 117 -2.97 8.34 -7.57
CA LYS A 117 -2.59 9.73 -7.81
C LYS A 117 -3.83 10.61 -7.89
N ALA A 118 -3.69 11.88 -7.53
CA ALA A 118 -4.80 12.82 -7.50
C ALA A 118 -5.47 13.03 -8.89
N ASP A 119 -4.72 12.84 -9.99
CA ASP A 119 -5.20 12.95 -11.39
C ASP A 119 -5.67 11.63 -12.02
N GLU A 120 -5.64 10.52 -11.26
CA GLU A 120 -6.08 9.21 -11.71
C GLU A 120 -7.38 8.83 -10.97
N PRO A 121 -8.16 7.85 -11.47
CA PRO A 121 -9.32 7.35 -10.72
C PRO A 121 -8.93 6.94 -9.31
N TRP A 122 -9.63 7.45 -8.30
CA TRP A 122 -9.36 7.08 -6.91
C TRP A 122 -9.91 5.70 -6.58
N GLY A 123 -9.16 4.97 -5.75
CA GLY A 123 -9.42 3.57 -5.48
C GLY A 123 -8.30 2.90 -4.71
N CYS A 124 -8.42 1.58 -4.58
CA CYS A 124 -7.42 0.77 -3.90
C CYS A 124 -6.31 0.33 -4.85
N VAL A 125 -5.07 0.55 -4.45
CA VAL A 125 -3.89 0.12 -5.22
C VAL A 125 -3.25 -1.08 -4.55
N GLN A 126 -3.01 -2.15 -5.32
CA GLN A 126 -2.27 -3.32 -4.89
C GLN A 126 -1.26 -3.72 -5.97
N GLY A 127 0.02 -3.85 -5.60
CA GLY A 127 1.08 -4.21 -6.54
C GLY A 127 1.21 -3.23 -7.71
N GLY A 128 1.00 -1.93 -7.45
CA GLY A 128 1.07 -0.86 -8.45
C GLY A 128 -0.11 -0.82 -9.44
N LYS A 129 -1.18 -1.59 -9.18
CA LYS A 129 -2.40 -1.60 -9.99
C LYS A 129 -3.61 -1.21 -9.16
N LEU A 130 -4.49 -0.42 -9.75
CA LEU A 130 -5.79 -0.12 -9.19
C LEU A 130 -6.67 -1.37 -9.28
N ILE A 131 -7.04 -1.96 -8.14
CA ILE A 131 -7.81 -3.21 -8.06
C ILE A 131 -9.31 -2.98 -7.90
N SER A 132 -9.70 -1.77 -7.52
CA SER A 132 -11.08 -1.31 -7.31
C SER A 132 -11.08 0.20 -7.28
N GLY A 133 -12.25 0.80 -7.53
CA GLY A 133 -12.48 2.24 -7.52
C GLY A 133 -13.23 2.71 -6.28
N MET A 134 -13.34 4.02 -6.15
CA MET A 134 -14.20 4.69 -5.17
C MET A 134 -15.29 5.47 -5.89
N ALA A 135 -16.53 5.28 -5.48
CA ALA A 135 -17.68 6.04 -5.94
C ALA A 135 -18.20 6.97 -4.85
N TYR A 136 -18.58 8.18 -5.24
CA TYR A 136 -19.26 9.12 -4.39
C TYR A 136 -20.78 8.90 -4.42
N ASN A 137 -21.40 8.94 -3.25
CA ASN A 137 -22.84 8.73 -3.12
C ASN A 137 -23.60 9.95 -3.66
N SER A 138 -24.25 9.76 -4.82
CA SER A 138 -24.99 10.83 -5.50
C SER A 138 -26.15 11.35 -4.65
N ASP A 139 -26.67 10.56 -3.72
CA ASP A 139 -27.77 10.99 -2.84
C ASP A 139 -27.34 12.02 -1.80
N VAL A 140 -26.05 12.20 -1.54
CA VAL A 140 -25.53 13.21 -0.60
C VAL A 140 -24.93 14.43 -1.28
N ALA A 141 -24.75 14.39 -2.60
CA ALA A 141 -24.12 15.46 -3.37
C ALA A 141 -24.85 16.80 -3.19
N GLY A 142 -24.09 17.88 -2.97
CA GLY A 142 -24.64 19.22 -2.76
C GLY A 142 -25.42 19.43 -1.45
N LYS A 143 -25.64 18.39 -0.63
CA LYS A 143 -26.27 18.52 0.70
C LYS A 143 -25.28 19.12 1.70
N VAL A 144 -25.81 19.71 2.75
CA VAL A 144 -25.01 20.20 3.88
C VAL A 144 -24.56 19.00 4.72
N LEU A 145 -23.25 18.83 4.90
CA LEU A 145 -22.66 17.70 5.63
C LEU A 145 -23.20 17.60 7.08
N ALA A 146 -23.42 18.74 7.73
CA ALA A 146 -23.97 18.79 9.09
C ALA A 146 -25.44 18.33 9.17
N ASP A 147 -26.19 18.46 8.09
CA ASP A 147 -27.63 18.17 8.03
C ASP A 147 -27.94 16.74 7.58
N LEU A 148 -26.92 15.94 7.28
CA LEU A 148 -27.10 14.54 6.90
C LEU A 148 -27.69 13.74 8.08
N PRO A 149 -28.78 12.98 7.86
CA PRO A 149 -29.36 12.13 8.90
C PRO A 149 -28.39 11.00 9.26
N SER A 150 -28.46 10.51 10.50
CA SER A 150 -27.69 9.34 10.98
C SER A 150 -26.27 9.28 10.42
N LYS A 151 -25.37 10.15 10.88
CA LYS A 151 -24.04 10.31 10.27
C LYS A 151 -23.24 9.00 10.14
N SER A 152 -23.36 8.12 11.13
CA SER A 152 -22.74 6.79 11.14
C SER A 152 -23.38 5.77 10.19
N GLU A 153 -24.57 6.06 9.66
CA GLU A 153 -25.27 5.21 8.71
C GLU A 153 -25.13 5.71 7.27
N THR A 154 -25.09 7.04 7.10
CA THR A 154 -25.02 7.71 5.80
C THR A 154 -23.64 7.54 5.16
N VAL A 155 -23.59 6.75 4.09
CA VAL A 155 -22.38 6.53 3.30
C VAL A 155 -22.14 7.72 2.37
N LEU A 156 -20.94 8.32 2.47
CA LEU A 156 -20.48 9.39 1.58
C LEU A 156 -19.76 8.81 0.37
N VAL A 157 -18.85 7.86 0.59
CA VAL A 157 -18.01 7.26 -0.45
C VAL A 157 -17.95 5.76 -0.21
N PHE A 158 -18.03 4.97 -1.25
CA PHE A 158 -17.98 3.52 -1.17
C PHE A 158 -17.16 2.93 -2.29
N GLU A 159 -16.65 1.73 -2.05
CA GLU A 159 -15.82 1.02 -2.99
C GLU A 159 -16.66 0.40 -4.10
N ILE A 160 -16.17 0.49 -5.33
CA ILE A 160 -16.77 -0.12 -6.52
C ILE A 160 -15.73 -0.98 -7.22
N LYS A 161 -16.22 -1.94 -8.02
CA LYS A 161 -15.34 -2.86 -8.74
C LYS A 161 -14.50 -2.18 -9.82
N GLU A 162 -15.15 -1.37 -10.65
CA GLU A 162 -14.52 -0.77 -11.83
C GLU A 162 -14.13 0.68 -11.54
N PRO A 163 -12.84 1.02 -11.51
CA PRO A 163 -12.42 2.39 -11.24
C PRO A 163 -12.78 3.35 -12.38
N ALA A 164 -13.29 4.52 -12.04
CA ALA A 164 -13.55 5.61 -12.98
C ALA A 164 -13.34 6.98 -12.34
N MET A 165 -12.91 7.95 -13.15
CA MET A 165 -12.82 9.35 -12.71
C MET A 165 -14.21 9.87 -12.36
N ASN A 166 -14.29 10.62 -11.26
CA ASN A 166 -15.55 11.12 -10.70
C ASN A 166 -16.63 10.05 -10.60
N ALA A 167 -16.31 8.77 -10.38
CA ALA A 167 -17.34 7.74 -10.27
C ALA A 167 -18.37 8.14 -9.19
N HIS A 168 -19.65 8.12 -9.55
CA HIS A 168 -20.72 8.48 -8.64
C HIS A 168 -21.97 7.67 -8.97
N MET A 169 -22.71 7.27 -7.94
CA MET A 169 -24.03 6.63 -8.06
C MET A 169 -24.73 6.64 -6.70
N ALA A 170 -26.02 6.31 -6.67
CA ALA A 170 -26.70 6.04 -5.40
C ALA A 170 -26.04 4.85 -4.69
N TYR A 171 -25.86 4.95 -3.37
CA TYR A 171 -25.23 3.86 -2.62
C TYR A 171 -26.13 2.62 -2.58
N VAL A 172 -25.55 1.49 -2.95
CA VAL A 172 -26.14 0.15 -2.80
C VAL A 172 -25.06 -0.77 -2.27
N ALA A 173 -25.40 -1.53 -1.23
CA ALA A 173 -24.49 -2.53 -0.66
C ALA A 173 -24.09 -3.56 -1.72
N GLN A 174 -22.79 -3.68 -1.95
CA GLN A 174 -22.23 -4.53 -3.00
C GLN A 174 -22.13 -6.00 -2.52
N PRO A 175 -22.31 -6.99 -3.41
CA PRO A 175 -22.20 -8.41 -3.02
C PRO A 175 -20.80 -8.74 -2.48
N PHE A 176 -20.72 -9.34 -1.29
CA PHE A 176 -19.44 -9.72 -0.66
C PHE A 176 -18.58 -10.64 -1.55
N ALA A 177 -19.24 -11.52 -2.33
CA ALA A 177 -18.58 -12.45 -3.25
C ALA A 177 -17.76 -11.74 -4.35
N GLU A 178 -18.09 -10.49 -4.64
CA GLU A 178 -17.43 -9.68 -5.66
C GLU A 178 -16.39 -8.71 -5.09
N SER A 179 -16.28 -8.64 -3.75
CA SER A 179 -15.33 -7.72 -3.11
C SER A 179 -13.88 -8.05 -3.44
N PRO A 180 -12.98 -7.06 -3.44
CA PRO A 180 -11.59 -7.29 -3.73
C PRO A 180 -10.97 -8.30 -2.78
N LYS A 181 -10.04 -9.07 -3.31
CA LYS A 181 -9.32 -10.06 -2.52
C LYS A 181 -8.09 -9.43 -1.90
N LEU A 182 -7.82 -9.77 -0.65
CA LEU A 182 -6.57 -9.41 -0.01
C LEU A 182 -5.66 -10.64 0.08
N LYS A 183 -4.44 -10.54 -0.45
CA LYS A 183 -3.42 -11.59 -0.30
C LYS A 183 -2.65 -11.34 0.99
N GLY A 184 -2.90 -12.15 2.02
CA GLY A 184 -2.02 -12.18 3.19
C GLY A 184 -0.66 -12.82 2.86
N PRO A 185 0.40 -12.56 3.65
CA PRO A 185 1.74 -13.12 3.43
C PRO A 185 1.79 -14.65 3.30
N ASN A 186 0.80 -15.39 3.82
CA ASN A 186 0.72 -16.86 3.79
C ASN A 186 -0.72 -17.38 3.74
N ALA A 187 -1.66 -16.60 3.17
CA ALA A 187 -3.08 -16.97 3.11
C ALA A 187 -3.56 -17.05 1.66
N GLU A 188 -4.51 -17.95 1.40
CA GLU A 188 -5.30 -17.86 0.17
C GLU A 188 -6.01 -16.50 0.15
N ALA A 189 -6.11 -15.92 -1.05
CA ALA A 189 -6.73 -14.61 -1.21
C ALA A 189 -8.23 -14.74 -0.95
N ASP A 190 -8.69 -14.26 0.21
CA ASP A 190 -10.11 -14.18 0.56
C ASP A 190 -10.65 -12.78 0.26
N ASN A 191 -11.96 -12.74 0.01
CA ASN A 191 -12.71 -11.52 -0.18
C ASN A 191 -12.69 -10.71 1.11
N ARG A 192 -12.21 -9.47 1.06
CA ARG A 192 -12.04 -8.65 2.27
C ARG A 192 -13.29 -7.87 2.67
N GLY A 193 -14.30 -7.85 1.82
CA GLY A 193 -15.43 -6.94 1.94
C GLY A 193 -15.17 -5.60 1.23
N TRP A 194 -16.21 -4.79 1.13
CA TRP A 194 -16.20 -3.50 0.45
C TRP A 194 -15.96 -2.37 1.44
N LEU A 195 -15.12 -1.40 1.09
CA LEU A 195 -14.89 -0.22 1.93
C LEU A 195 -16.04 0.78 1.80
N GLU A 196 -16.43 1.35 2.93
CA GLU A 196 -17.45 2.39 3.06
C GLU A 196 -16.95 3.48 3.99
N LEU A 197 -17.09 4.73 3.58
CA LEU A 197 -16.83 5.92 4.38
C LEU A 197 -18.16 6.58 4.73
N THR A 198 -18.43 6.73 6.02
CA THR A 198 -19.66 7.34 6.55
C THR A 198 -19.48 8.83 6.84
N ALA A 199 -20.59 9.53 7.10
CA ALA A 199 -20.62 10.98 7.26
C ALA A 199 -20.06 11.49 8.60
N ASP A 200 -19.71 10.59 9.50
CA ASP A 200 -18.91 10.85 10.70
C ASP A 200 -17.41 10.61 10.50
N GLY A 201 -17.00 10.19 9.31
CA GLY A 201 -15.60 9.95 8.97
C GLY A 201 -15.11 8.54 9.25
N GLU A 202 -15.97 7.64 9.73
CA GLU A 202 -15.57 6.24 9.93
C GLU A 202 -15.43 5.52 8.59
N THR A 203 -14.32 4.80 8.43
CA THR A 203 -14.14 3.86 7.32
C THR A 203 -14.36 2.45 7.82
N SER A 204 -15.17 1.67 7.10
CA SER A 204 -15.53 0.32 7.51
C SER A 204 -15.53 -0.65 6.33
N LEU A 205 -15.39 -1.94 6.62
CA LEU A 205 -15.57 -3.02 5.67
C LEU A 205 -16.95 -3.63 5.83
N MET A 206 -17.70 -3.71 4.73
CA MET A 206 -18.93 -4.48 4.64
C MET A 206 -18.59 -5.96 4.45
N GLY A 207 -18.66 -6.73 5.55
CA GLY A 207 -18.29 -8.14 5.58
C GLY A 207 -19.40 -9.09 5.12
N LYS A 208 -19.07 -10.39 5.07
CA LYS A 208 -19.99 -11.49 4.67
C LYS A 208 -21.31 -11.53 5.46
N SER A 209 -21.30 -11.08 6.71
CA SER A 209 -22.49 -11.04 7.58
C SER A 209 -23.42 -9.87 7.28
N GLY A 210 -23.08 -8.99 6.34
CA GLY A 210 -23.81 -7.73 6.09
C GLY A 210 -23.64 -6.71 7.21
N LYS A 211 -22.61 -6.87 8.05
CA LYS A 211 -22.26 -5.91 9.10
C LYS A 211 -20.99 -5.16 8.74
N ARG A 212 -20.96 -3.87 9.09
CA ARG A 212 -19.77 -3.03 9.04
C ARG A 212 -18.79 -3.45 10.12
N LYS A 213 -17.52 -3.51 9.75
CA LYS A 213 -16.39 -3.62 10.67
C LYS A 213 -15.47 -2.43 10.43
N GLU A 214 -15.33 -1.57 11.43
CA GLU A 214 -14.44 -0.41 11.36
C GLU A 214 -13.00 -0.83 11.03
N VAL A 215 -12.34 -0.01 10.22
CA VAL A 215 -10.93 -0.17 9.83
C VAL A 215 -10.27 1.21 9.76
N ASN A 216 -9.03 1.28 10.22
CA ASN A 216 -8.25 2.51 10.21
C ASN A 216 -6.87 2.29 9.59
N ALA A 217 -6.27 3.38 9.09
CA ALA A 217 -4.95 3.34 8.44
C ALA A 217 -3.78 3.23 9.43
N ASP A 218 -4.07 3.13 10.74
CA ASP A 218 -3.06 3.22 11.78
C ASP A 218 -2.31 1.90 11.95
N PHE A 219 -1.06 1.87 11.49
CA PHE A 219 -0.10 0.78 11.75
C PHE A 219 0.49 0.86 13.16
N GLY A 220 -0.37 1.11 14.16
CA GLY A 220 -0.01 1.27 15.56
C GLY A 220 -1.00 0.67 16.57
N GLY A 221 -2.04 -0.04 16.10
CA GLY A 221 -3.08 -0.63 16.95
C GLY A 221 -3.11 -2.16 16.93
N ILE A 222 -2.02 -2.81 17.35
CA ILE A 222 -2.17 -4.08 18.09
C ILE A 222 -2.17 -3.65 19.55
N GLU A 223 -3.36 -3.54 20.14
CA GLU A 223 -3.49 -3.86 21.56
C GLU A 223 -3.51 -5.38 21.73
#